data_AF-A0A4R1KXI5-F1
#
_entry.id   AF-A0A4R1KXI5-F1
#
_cell.length_a   1.000
_cell.length_b   1.000
_cell.length_c   1.000
_cell.angle_alpha   90.00
_cell.angle_beta   90.00
_cell.angle_gamma   90.00
#
_symmetry.space_group_name_H-M   'P 1'
#
loop_
_entity.id
_entity.type
_entity.pdbx_description
1 polymer ?
#
loop_
_entity_poly.entity_id
_entity_poly.type
_entity_poly.pdbx_seq_one_letter_code
_entity_poly.pdbx_strand_id
1 'polypeptide(L)'
;MYLLLTEIGIKMKKLSLLLSLFIALPSVANLGDITKKQLNDYVVKGNNITACFFPDLWHASSLDERNNILESWRNDTEKNGLFKYYQSLYYPLLADSFGEENATTIFYGDDVVEYYLDLKNINDTERNKITVHGDKDCQLLEKELERLFSTYPITPYTQAD
;
A
#
# COMPACT_ATOMS: atom_id res chain seq x y z
N MET A 1 -67.90 -7.59 31.52
CA MET A 1 -69.04 -8.10 30.74
C MET A 1 -69.36 -7.05 29.67
N TYR A 2 -69.19 -7.43 28.40
CA TYR A 2 -69.40 -6.71 27.12
C TYR A 2 -68.54 -5.45 26.85
N LEU A 3 -67.48 -5.55 26.03
CA LEU A 3 -67.41 -5.62 24.55
C LEU A 3 -67.68 -4.26 23.89
N LEU A 4 -66.62 -3.59 23.41
CA LEU A 4 -66.65 -2.65 22.29
C LEU A 4 -65.26 -2.61 21.63
N LEU A 5 -65.22 -3.12 20.39
CA LEU A 5 -64.48 -2.64 19.22
C LEU A 5 -62.95 -2.45 19.33
N THR A 6 -62.20 -3.23 18.54
CA THR A 6 -61.82 -2.78 17.19
C THR A 6 -61.12 -3.89 16.41
N GLU A 7 -61.60 -4.09 15.20
CA GLU A 7 -61.06 -4.99 14.19
C GLU A 7 -59.67 -4.53 13.76
N ILE A 8 -58.64 -5.26 14.16
CA ILE A 8 -57.32 -5.18 13.51
C ILE A 8 -57.37 -6.11 12.29
N GLY A 9 -57.86 -5.56 11.19
CA GLY A 9 -57.75 -6.16 9.86
C GLY A 9 -56.32 -6.10 9.35
N ILE A 10 -55.40 -6.88 9.92
CA ILE A 10 -54.11 -7.14 9.28
C ILE A 10 -54.35 -8.17 8.18
N LYS A 11 -54.50 -7.67 6.96
CA LYS A 11 -54.45 -8.46 5.73
C LYS A 11 -53.16 -9.29 5.72
N MET A 12 -53.27 -10.58 5.99
CA MET A 12 -52.30 -11.57 5.54
C MET A 12 -52.29 -11.59 4.01
N LYS A 13 -51.41 -10.79 3.40
CA LYS A 13 -50.94 -11.02 2.05
C LYS A 13 -49.49 -11.48 2.13
N LYS A 14 -49.36 -12.80 2.04
CA LYS A 14 -48.32 -13.54 1.32
C LYS A 14 -46.95 -12.84 1.21
N LEU A 15 -45.99 -13.39 1.94
CA LEU A 15 -44.78 -13.95 1.34
C LEU A 15 -44.07 -13.02 0.33
N SER A 16 -43.17 -12.18 0.82
CA SER A 16 -41.88 -12.08 0.13
C SER A 16 -40.80 -11.76 1.15
N LEU A 17 -40.15 -12.85 1.54
CA LEU A 17 -38.84 -12.90 2.16
C LEU A 17 -37.84 -12.27 1.19
N LEU A 18 -37.83 -10.95 1.07
CA LEU A 18 -36.69 -10.21 0.52
C LEU A 18 -35.87 -9.75 1.72
N LEU A 19 -35.28 -10.75 2.37
CA LEU A 19 -34.01 -10.57 3.05
C LEU A 19 -33.05 -10.18 1.94
N SER A 20 -32.93 -8.88 1.69
CA SER A 20 -31.90 -8.30 0.84
C SER A 20 -30.58 -8.56 1.54
N LEU A 21 -30.13 -9.80 1.45
CA LEU A 21 -28.75 -10.20 1.55
C LEU A 21 -28.08 -9.45 0.39
N PHE A 22 -27.75 -8.18 0.63
CA PHE A 22 -26.59 -7.58 0.00
C PHE A 22 -25.43 -8.44 0.50
N ILE A 23 -25.22 -9.56 -0.20
CA ILE A 23 -23.90 -10.12 -0.38
C ILE A 23 -23.15 -8.92 -0.97
N ALA A 24 -22.42 -8.22 -0.10
CA ALA A 24 -21.31 -7.41 -0.53
C ALA A 24 -20.41 -8.41 -1.25
N LEU A 25 -20.64 -8.56 -2.55
CA LEU A 25 -19.64 -9.11 -3.44
C LEU A 25 -18.40 -8.27 -3.09
N PRO A 26 -17.27 -8.89 -2.72
CA PRO A 26 -16.03 -8.15 -2.75
C PRO A 26 -15.98 -7.60 -4.16
N SER A 27 -16.15 -6.28 -4.28
CA SER A 27 -15.80 -5.56 -5.48
C SER A 27 -14.37 -6.00 -5.73
N VAL A 28 -14.19 -6.89 -6.70
CA VAL A 28 -12.89 -7.10 -7.32
C VAL A 28 -12.49 -5.69 -7.72
N ALA A 29 -11.60 -5.08 -6.92
CA ALA A 29 -11.05 -3.78 -7.21
C ALA A 29 -10.55 -3.93 -8.64
N ASN A 30 -11.22 -3.21 -9.54
CA ASN A 30 -10.82 -3.22 -10.93
C ASN A 30 -9.56 -2.38 -10.89
N LEU A 31 -8.41 -3.04 -10.71
CA LEU A 31 -7.07 -2.47 -10.84
C LEU A 31 -6.96 -1.95 -12.27
N GLY A 32 -7.61 -0.82 -12.53
CA GLY A 32 -7.70 -0.18 -13.82
C GLY A 32 -6.28 0.18 -14.23
N ASP A 33 -5.78 -0.53 -15.22
CA ASP A 33 -4.55 -0.32 -15.98
C ASP A 33 -3.50 0.57 -15.28
N ILE A 34 -2.76 0.00 -14.32
CA ILE A 34 -1.50 0.62 -13.88
C ILE A 34 -0.62 0.76 -15.11
N THR A 35 -0.35 2.00 -15.52
CA THR A 35 0.42 2.23 -16.74
C THR A 35 1.89 1.90 -16.52
N LYS A 36 2.58 1.47 -17.58
CA LYS A 36 4.05 1.30 -17.54
C LYS A 36 4.77 2.56 -17.04
N LYS A 37 4.24 3.74 -17.36
CA LYS A 37 4.79 5.02 -16.88
C LYS A 37 4.67 5.15 -15.35
N GLN A 38 3.49 4.90 -14.77
CA GLN A 38 3.31 4.95 -13.31
C GLN A 38 4.21 3.94 -12.60
N LEU A 39 4.35 2.74 -13.17
CA LEU A 39 5.23 1.71 -12.64
C LEU A 39 6.71 2.15 -12.66
N ASN A 40 7.18 2.70 -13.78
CA ASN A 40 8.53 3.23 -13.90
C ASN A 40 8.77 4.41 -12.94
N ASP A 41 7.81 5.32 -12.82
CA ASP A 41 7.89 6.48 -11.93
C ASP A 41 7.94 6.04 -10.45
N TYR A 42 7.16 5.02 -10.05
CA TYR A 42 7.20 4.39 -8.74
C TYR A 42 8.59 3.79 -8.43
N VAL A 43 9.15 3.02 -9.36
CA VAL A 43 10.47 2.38 -9.18
C VAL A 43 11.58 3.42 -9.05
N VAL A 44 11.60 4.43 -9.93
CA VAL A 44 12.61 5.51 -9.88
C VAL A 44 12.50 6.30 -8.57
N LYS A 45 11.27 6.59 -8.11
CA LYS A 45 11.04 7.27 -6.83
C LYS A 45 11.57 6.43 -5.65
N GLY A 46 11.25 5.14 -5.62
CA GLY A 46 11.75 4.21 -4.60
C GLY A 46 13.29 4.11 -4.58
N ASN A 47 13.92 4.02 -5.76
CA ASN A 47 15.38 3.99 -5.88
C ASN A 47 16.04 5.27 -5.37
N ASN A 48 15.51 6.42 -5.77
CA ASN A 48 16.01 7.72 -5.34
C ASN A 48 15.95 7.91 -3.81
N ILE A 49 14.82 7.52 -3.20
CA ILE A 49 14.67 7.54 -1.74
C ILE A 49 15.65 6.58 -1.07
N THR A 50 15.78 5.36 -1.60
CA THR A 50 16.71 4.34 -1.05
C THR A 50 18.16 4.82 -1.14
N ALA A 51 18.57 5.39 -2.28
CA ALA A 51 19.91 5.91 -2.49
C ALA A 51 20.26 7.08 -1.55
N CYS A 52 19.32 7.98 -1.28
CA CYS A 52 19.55 9.15 -0.41
C CYS A 52 19.51 8.82 1.08
N PHE A 53 18.55 8.00 1.53
CA PHE A 53 18.24 7.85 2.96
C PHE A 53 18.52 6.47 3.55
N PHE A 54 18.70 5.46 2.69
CA PHE A 54 18.95 4.08 3.11
C PHE A 54 20.13 3.48 2.33
N PRO A 55 21.33 4.10 2.42
CA PRO A 55 22.47 3.72 1.60
C PRO A 55 22.90 2.26 1.77
N ASP A 56 22.75 1.68 2.97
CA ASP A 56 23.05 0.25 3.19
C ASP A 56 22.14 -0.64 2.33
N LEU A 57 20.84 -0.32 2.23
CA LEU A 57 19.89 -1.05 1.39
C LEU A 57 20.13 -0.82 -0.10
N TRP A 58 20.54 0.40 -0.47
CA TRP A 58 20.85 0.73 -1.86
C TRP A 58 22.05 -0.06 -2.38
N HIS A 59 23.13 -0.14 -1.59
CA HIS A 59 24.37 -0.81 -1.99
C HIS A 59 24.34 -2.33 -1.82
N ALA A 60 23.31 -2.89 -1.17
CA ALA A 60 23.15 -4.32 -1.05
C ALA A 60 23.09 -5.00 -2.43
N SER A 61 23.93 -6.01 -2.61
CA SER A 61 24.17 -6.73 -3.86
C SER A 61 23.11 -7.79 -4.19
N SER A 62 22.26 -8.13 -3.22
CA SER A 62 21.25 -9.19 -3.34
C SER A 62 20.03 -8.95 -2.45
N LEU A 63 18.95 -9.68 -2.72
CA LEU A 63 17.76 -9.67 -1.86
C LEU A 63 18.06 -10.23 -0.46
N ASP A 64 18.86 -11.28 -0.37
CA ASP A 64 19.26 -11.88 0.91
C ASP A 64 20.05 -10.89 1.76
N GLU A 65 20.98 -10.14 1.16
CA GLU A 65 21.72 -9.09 1.86
C GLU A 65 20.79 -7.98 2.36
N ARG A 66 19.83 -7.53 1.53
CA ARG A 66 18.81 -6.55 1.95
C ARG A 66 18.01 -7.04 3.15
N ASN A 67 17.57 -8.31 3.12
CA ASN A 67 16.82 -8.91 4.22
C ASN A 67 17.64 -8.98 5.50
N ASN A 68 18.92 -9.32 5.41
CA ASN A 68 19.82 -9.35 6.56
C ASN A 68 20.04 -7.95 7.16
N ILE A 69 20.15 -6.91 6.33
CA ILE A 69 20.24 -5.51 6.79
C ILE A 69 18.96 -5.11 7.52
N LEU A 70 17.78 -5.39 6.94
CA LEU A 70 16.49 -5.07 7.54
C LEU A 70 16.28 -5.80 8.87
N GLU A 71 16.63 -7.09 8.95
CA GLU A 71 16.51 -7.86 10.19
C GLU A 71 17.50 -7.37 11.26
N SER A 72 18.71 -6.96 10.85
CA SER A 72 19.66 -6.30 11.75
C SER A 72 19.09 -5.00 12.30
N TRP A 73 18.51 -4.14 11.46
CA TRP A 73 17.93 -2.88 11.89
C TRP A 73 16.71 -3.08 12.80
N ARG A 74 15.90 -4.10 12.54
CA ARG A 74 14.73 -4.46 13.36
C ARG A 74 15.14 -4.77 14.79
N ASN A 75 16.21 -5.54 14.97
CA ASN A 75 16.66 -6.05 16.27
C ASN A 75 17.63 -5.11 16.99
N ASP A 76 18.18 -4.12 16.30
CA ASP A 76 19.06 -3.09 16.86
C ASP A 76 18.23 -1.94 17.47
N THR A 77 18.46 -1.62 18.75
CA THR A 77 17.70 -0.58 19.45
C THR A 77 17.90 0.82 18.87
N GLU A 78 19.09 1.11 18.34
CA GLU A 78 19.43 2.40 17.74
C GLU A 78 18.89 2.51 16.31
N LYS A 79 18.85 1.39 15.57
CA LYS A 79 18.38 1.35 14.17
C LYS A 79 16.91 0.94 14.00
N ASN A 80 16.22 0.52 15.05
CA ASN A 80 14.80 0.16 14.98
C ASN A 80 13.93 1.31 14.46
N GLY A 81 14.29 2.56 14.80
CA GLY A 81 13.63 3.74 14.25
C GLY A 81 13.77 3.85 12.73
N LEU A 82 14.98 3.58 12.20
CA LEU A 82 15.25 3.57 10.76
C LEU A 82 14.49 2.44 10.04
N PHE A 83 14.44 1.25 10.65
CA PHE A 83 13.63 0.14 10.17
C PHE A 83 12.15 0.50 10.06
N LYS A 84 11.56 1.04 11.13
CA LYS A 84 10.16 1.50 11.15
C LYS A 84 9.91 2.59 10.13
N TYR A 85 10.83 3.54 9.99
CA TYR A 85 10.75 4.60 8.99
C TYR A 85 10.74 4.04 7.57
N TYR A 86 11.65 3.12 7.25
CA TYR A 86 11.68 2.42 5.96
C TYR A 86 10.37 1.67 5.67
N GLN A 87 9.86 0.90 6.63
CA GLN A 87 8.59 0.18 6.47
C GLN A 87 7.40 1.12 6.25
N SER A 88 7.39 2.25 6.96
CA SER A 88 6.30 3.24 6.89
C SER A 88 6.18 3.91 5.50
N LEU A 89 7.23 3.86 4.68
CA LEU A 89 7.21 4.43 3.32
C LEU A 89 6.37 3.62 2.33
N TYR A 90 6.14 2.34 2.61
CA TYR A 90 5.60 1.44 1.60
C TYR A 90 4.20 1.86 1.13
N TYR A 91 3.27 2.08 2.07
CA TYR A 91 1.91 2.51 1.73
C TYR A 91 1.86 3.91 1.09
N PRO A 92 2.48 4.97 1.66
CA PRO A 92 2.52 6.29 1.02
C PRO A 92 3.07 6.28 -0.40
N LEU A 93 4.11 5.48 -0.70
CA LEU A 93 4.66 5.39 -2.04
C LEU A 93 3.71 4.71 -3.03
N LEU A 94 3.02 3.66 -2.60
CA LEU A 94 1.97 3.02 -3.41
C LEU A 94 0.81 3.99 -3.67
N ALA A 95 0.32 4.66 -2.62
CA ALA A 95 -0.82 5.57 -2.70
C ALA A 95 -0.53 6.75 -3.63
N ASP A 96 0.68 7.31 -3.55
CA ASP A 96 1.10 8.41 -4.42
C ASP A 96 1.26 8.01 -5.89
N SER A 97 1.63 6.75 -6.15
CA SER A 97 1.91 6.28 -7.50
C SER A 97 0.67 5.73 -8.22
N PHE A 98 -0.23 5.10 -7.46
CA PHE A 98 -1.34 4.32 -7.99
C PHE A 98 -2.71 4.75 -7.46
N GLY A 99 -2.78 5.68 -6.50
CA GLY A 99 -4.00 6.06 -5.78
C GLY A 99 -4.26 5.18 -4.55
N GLU A 100 -4.98 5.71 -3.56
CA GLU A 100 -5.22 5.04 -2.28
C GLU A 100 -5.99 3.71 -2.40
N GLU A 101 -6.93 3.61 -3.35
CA GLU A 101 -7.68 2.37 -3.60
C GLU A 101 -6.74 1.24 -4.04
N ASN A 102 -5.97 1.47 -5.11
CA ASN A 102 -4.99 0.50 -5.60
C ASN A 102 -3.90 0.21 -4.56
N ALA A 103 -3.45 1.23 -3.83
CA ALA A 103 -2.46 1.06 -2.77
C ALA A 103 -2.97 0.19 -1.63
N THR A 104 -4.24 0.36 -1.22
CA THR A 104 -4.89 -0.49 -0.22
C THR A 104 -4.97 -1.92 -0.71
N THR A 105 -5.38 -2.14 -1.97
CA THR A 105 -5.43 -3.48 -2.57
C THR A 105 -4.05 -4.13 -2.62
N ILE A 106 -3.01 -3.40 -3.03
CA ILE A 106 -1.63 -3.94 -3.11
C ILE A 106 -1.05 -4.17 -1.72
N PHE A 107 -1.30 -3.28 -0.76
CA PHE A 107 -0.71 -3.33 0.57
C PHE A 107 -1.34 -4.42 1.46
N TYR A 108 -2.65 -4.64 1.34
CA TYR A 108 -3.40 -5.63 2.14
C TYR A 108 -3.77 -6.90 1.38
N GLY A 109 -3.51 -6.97 0.07
CA GLY A 109 -3.78 -8.16 -0.72
C GLY A 109 -2.78 -9.27 -0.41
N ASP A 110 -3.28 -10.50 -0.25
CA ASP A 110 -2.47 -11.73 -0.13
C ASP A 110 -1.74 -12.11 -1.43
N ASP A 111 -2.08 -11.44 -2.54
CA ASP A 111 -1.46 -11.68 -3.84
C ASP A 111 -0.14 -10.91 -3.95
N VAL A 112 0.94 -11.67 -4.13
CA VAL A 112 2.32 -11.23 -4.28
C VAL A 112 2.37 -9.95 -5.11
N VAL A 113 3.00 -8.91 -4.58
CA VAL A 113 3.28 -7.62 -5.26
C VAL A 113 3.79 -7.80 -6.70
N GLU A 114 4.44 -8.93 -7.03
CA GLU A 114 4.84 -9.34 -8.38
C GLU A 114 3.68 -9.53 -9.38
N TYR A 115 2.45 -9.82 -8.93
CA TYR A 115 1.27 -9.97 -9.78
C TYR A 115 0.66 -8.60 -10.13
N TYR A 116 0.73 -7.64 -9.20
CA TYR A 116 0.15 -6.30 -9.38
C TYR A 116 1.11 -5.30 -9.99
N LEU A 117 2.39 -5.41 -9.63
CA LEU A 117 3.47 -4.67 -10.23
C LEU A 117 4.24 -5.69 -11.06
N ASP A 118 4.03 -5.66 -12.38
CA ASP A 118 4.76 -6.47 -13.36
C ASP A 118 6.22 -5.99 -13.47
N LEU A 119 6.92 -5.98 -12.33
CA LEU A 119 8.31 -5.58 -12.18
C LEU A 119 9.21 -6.48 -13.02
N LYS A 120 8.77 -7.72 -13.32
CA LYS A 120 9.45 -8.67 -14.20
C LYS A 120 9.62 -8.13 -15.62
N ASN A 121 8.70 -7.29 -16.09
CA ASN A 121 8.78 -6.65 -17.42
C ASN A 121 9.47 -5.28 -17.44
N ILE A 122 9.99 -4.82 -16.29
CA ILE A 122 10.90 -3.67 -16.23
C ILE A 122 12.32 -4.17 -16.44
N ASN A 123 12.97 -3.66 -17.49
CA ASN A 123 14.36 -4.01 -17.77
C ASN A 123 15.31 -3.45 -16.69
N ASP A 124 16.50 -4.03 -16.59
CA ASP A 124 17.46 -3.66 -15.54
C ASP A 124 17.90 -2.19 -15.59
N THR A 125 17.89 -1.56 -16.76
CA THR A 125 18.23 -0.13 -16.88
C THR A 125 17.15 0.73 -16.22
N GLU A 126 15.88 0.46 -16.50
CA GLU A 126 14.75 1.15 -15.88
C GLU A 126 14.67 0.83 -14.38
N ARG A 127 14.94 -0.43 -14.00
CA ARG A 127 14.88 -0.91 -12.61
C ARG A 127 15.95 -0.29 -11.72
N ASN A 128 17.15 -0.01 -12.24
CA ASN A 128 18.25 0.55 -11.47
C ASN A 128 18.41 2.07 -11.68
N LYS A 129 17.47 2.71 -12.38
CA LYS A 129 17.54 4.13 -12.66
C LYS A 129 17.40 4.96 -11.38
N ILE A 130 18.31 5.91 -11.22
CA ILE A 130 18.23 7.02 -10.27
C ILE A 130 18.35 8.35 -11.02
N THR A 131 17.82 9.41 -10.42
CA THR A 131 17.93 10.79 -10.93
C THR A 131 18.51 11.75 -9.88
N VAL A 132 18.89 11.23 -8.71
CA VAL A 132 19.58 11.98 -7.66
C VAL A 132 21.08 11.91 -7.85
N HIS A 133 21.77 13.04 -7.73
CA HIS A 133 23.21 13.15 -7.96
C HIS A 133 23.97 13.90 -6.86
N GLY A 134 23.30 14.31 -5.78
CA GLY A 134 23.97 14.87 -4.61
C GLY A 134 23.00 15.46 -3.58
N ASP A 135 23.58 16.13 -2.57
CA ASP A 135 22.87 16.60 -1.37
C ASP A 135 21.64 17.46 -1.67
N LYS A 136 21.73 18.31 -2.70
CA LYS A 136 20.61 19.17 -3.10
C LYS A 136 19.39 18.36 -3.55
N ASP A 137 19.61 17.26 -4.27
CA ASP A 137 18.51 16.40 -4.73
C ASP A 137 17.92 15.61 -3.56
N CYS A 138 18.77 15.15 -2.63
CA CYS A 138 18.31 14.50 -1.42
C CYS A 138 17.50 15.43 -0.51
N GLN A 139 17.87 16.72 -0.39
CA GLN A 139 17.07 17.71 0.34
C GLN A 139 15.69 17.97 -0.30
N LEU A 140 15.60 17.91 -1.64
CA LEU A 140 14.30 17.99 -2.31
C LEU A 140 13.46 16.75 -2.04
N LEU A 141 14.08 15.57 -1.99
CA LEU A 141 13.39 14.34 -1.62
C LEU A 141 12.98 14.31 -0.16
N GLU A 142 13.72 14.93 0.74
CA GLU A 142 13.33 15.02 2.15
C GLU A 142 11.99 15.73 2.29
N LYS A 143 11.80 16.85 1.59
CA LYS A 143 10.51 17.56 1.51
C LYS A 143 9.41 16.73 0.87
N GLU A 144 9.77 15.91 -0.11
CA GLU A 144 8.83 14.96 -0.72
C GLU A 144 8.42 13.86 0.26
N LEU A 145 9.33 13.37 1.09
CA LEU A 145 9.01 12.42 2.16
C LEU A 145 8.08 13.04 3.19
N GLU A 146 8.35 14.27 3.63
CA GLU A 146 7.45 15.02 4.51
C GLU A 146 6.05 15.17 3.90
N ARG A 147 5.97 15.48 2.60
CA ARG A 147 4.70 15.54 1.87
C ARG A 147 4.00 14.18 1.86
N LEU A 148 4.71 13.10 1.54
CA LEU A 148 4.14 11.75 1.48
C LEU A 148 3.54 11.35 2.84
N PHE A 149 4.29 11.54 3.93
CA PHE A 149 3.83 11.19 5.27
C PHE A 149 2.72 12.09 5.82
N SER A 150 2.64 13.34 5.36
CA SER A 150 1.54 14.24 5.73
C SER A 150 0.28 14.03 4.89
N THR A 151 0.42 13.51 3.66
CA THR A 151 -0.70 13.29 2.73
C THR A 151 -1.37 11.95 2.97
N TYR A 152 -0.58 10.88 3.12
CA TYR A 152 -1.11 9.51 3.21
C TYR A 152 -0.95 8.97 4.63
N PRO A 153 -1.95 8.24 5.15
CA PRO A 153 -1.84 7.63 6.46
C PRO A 153 -0.65 6.67 6.50
N ILE A 154 0.14 6.77 7.56
CA ILE A 154 1.14 5.74 7.86
C ILE A 154 0.34 4.54 8.38
N THR A 155 0.20 3.52 7.55
CA THR A 155 -0.40 2.27 7.98
C THR A 155 0.61 1.53 8.87
N PRO A 156 0.25 1.15 10.11
CA PRO A 156 1.11 0.29 10.89
C PRO A 156 1.30 -1.01 10.11
N TYR A 157 2.56 -1.44 9.95
CA TYR A 157 2.85 -2.76 9.41
C TYR A 157 2.19 -3.77 10.35
N THR A 158 1.07 -4.35 9.94
CA THR A 158 0.53 -5.52 10.62
C THR A 158 1.57 -6.60 10.39
N GLN A 159 2.33 -6.93 11.43
CA GLN A 159 3.03 -8.20 11.45
C GLN A 159 1.97 -9.25 11.15
N ALA A 160 2.07 -9.89 9.99
CA ALA A 160 1.48 -11.21 9.85
C ALA A 160 2.24 -12.06 10.87
N ASP A 161 1.61 -12.30 12.01
CA ASP A 161 2.05 -13.25 13.02
C ASP A 161 2.20 -14.65 12.41
#